data_AF-A0A847QXC5-F1
#
_entry.id   AF-A0A847QXC5-F1
#
_cell.length_a   1.000
_cell.length_b   1.000
_cell.length_c   1.000
_cell.angle_alpha   90.00
_cell.angle_beta   90.00
_cell.angle_gamma   90.00
#
_symmetry.space_group_name_H-M   'P 1'
#
loop_
_entity.id
_entity.type
_entity.pdbx_description
1 polymer ?
#
loop_
_entity_poly.entity_id
_entity_poly.type
_entity_poly.pdbx_seq_one_letter_code
_entity_poly.pdbx_strand_id
1 'polypeptide(L)' 'ESNNPYSLKTSTIPVEKVANQEKKVPRNWINDLGNHVTSDMIDYLKPLILGEVNITYSEGLPKYCDISHLYTNRVK' A
#
# COMPACT_ATOMS: atom_id res chain seq x y z
N GLU A 1 9.46 16.48 -0.35
CA GLU A 1 8.94 15.33 -1.11
C GLU A 1 9.34 15.52 -2.56
N SER A 2 9.64 14.43 -3.28
CA SER A 2 10.07 14.43 -4.68
C SER A 2 9.62 13.14 -5.35
N ASN A 3 9.35 13.19 -6.66
CA ASN A 3 9.00 12.02 -7.47
C ASN A 3 10.21 11.46 -8.25
N ASN A 4 11.34 12.17 -8.30
CA ASN A 4 12.56 11.70 -8.96
C ASN A 4 13.82 12.30 -8.29
N PRO A 5 14.52 11.56 -7.40
CA PRO A 5 14.14 10.25 -6.86
C PRO A 5 12.89 10.34 -5.98
N TYR A 6 12.13 9.25 -5.90
CA TYR A 6 10.94 9.18 -5.04
C TYR A 6 11.33 9.32 -3.55
N SER A 7 10.67 10.22 -2.83
CA SER A 7 10.89 10.43 -1.39
C SER A 7 9.58 10.75 -0.66
N LEU A 8 9.39 10.12 0.50
CA LEU A 8 8.24 10.33 1.38
C LEU A 8 8.65 11.05 2.66
N LYS A 9 7.72 11.81 3.24
CA LYS A 9 7.84 12.38 4.57
C LYS A 9 6.58 12.06 5.37
N THR A 10 6.74 11.66 6.62
CA THR A 10 5.60 11.49 7.53
C THR A 10 5.21 12.84 8.14
N SER A 11 3.91 13.06 8.29
CA SER A 11 3.35 14.26 8.91
C SER A 11 2.08 13.92 9.69
N THR A 12 1.67 14.81 10.58
CA THR A 12 0.44 14.68 11.36
C THR A 12 -0.69 15.50 10.71
N ILE A 13 -1.90 14.97 10.78
CA ILE A 13 -3.11 15.65 10.32
C ILE A 13 -4.22 15.44 11.36
N PRO A 14 -5.03 16.48 11.68
CA PRO A 14 -6.19 16.32 12.57
C PRO A 14 -7.18 15.29 12.02
N VAL A 15 -7.73 14.44 12.90
CA VAL A 15 -8.63 13.33 12.53
C VAL A 15 -9.87 13.84 11.79
N GLU A 16 -10.42 14.98 12.20
CA GLU A 16 -11.59 15.57 11.56
C GLU A 16 -11.37 15.94 10.09
N LYS A 17 -10.10 16.09 9.65
CA LYS A 17 -9.77 16.36 8.24
C LYS A 17 -9.68 15.10 7.36
N VAL A 18 -9.59 13.92 7.97
CA VAL A 18 -9.47 12.62 7.27
C VAL A 18 -10.66 11.71 7.50
N ALA A 19 -11.38 11.87 8.61
CA ALA A 19 -12.58 11.12 8.90
C ALA A 19 -13.60 11.27 7.76
N ASN A 20 -14.12 10.15 7.28
CA ASN A 20 -15.09 10.04 6.17
C ASN A 20 -14.62 10.66 4.83
N GLN A 21 -13.31 10.85 4.63
CA GLN A 21 -12.74 11.28 3.35
C GLN A 21 -12.22 10.07 2.56
N GLU A 22 -12.23 10.21 1.24
CA GLU A 22 -11.66 9.22 0.31
C GLU A 22 -10.74 9.88 -0.71
N LYS A 23 -9.68 9.18 -1.11
CA LYS A 23 -8.85 9.58 -2.25
C LYS A 23 -9.35 8.85 -3.50
N LYS A 24 -10.12 9.56 -4.33
CA LYS A 24 -10.59 9.03 -5.61
C LYS A 24 -9.45 8.90 -6.62
N VAL A 25 -9.55 7.93 -7.51
CA VAL A 25 -8.72 7.87 -8.72
C VAL A 25 -9.20 8.97 -9.67
N PRO A 26 -8.36 9.92 -10.08
CA PRO A 26 -8.73 10.96 -11.05
C PRO A 26 -9.24 10.37 -12.38
N ARG A 27 -10.24 10.98 -13.00
CA ARG A 27 -10.80 10.46 -14.26
C ARG A 27 -9.77 10.42 -15.40
N ASN A 28 -8.83 11.37 -15.43
CA ASN A 28 -7.74 11.46 -16.41
C ASN A 28 -6.65 10.39 -16.20
N TRP A 29 -6.69 9.65 -15.09
CA TRP A 29 -5.81 8.50 -14.85
C TRP A 29 -6.31 7.23 -15.52
N ILE A 30 -7.55 7.25 -16.03
CA ILE A 30 -8.20 6.16 -16.76
C ILE A 30 -8.36 6.62 -18.21
N ASN A 31 -8.05 5.76 -19.17
CA ASN A 31 -8.18 6.09 -20.59
C ASN A 31 -9.64 6.36 -20.99
N ASP A 32 -9.85 6.88 -22.20
CA ASP A 32 -11.19 7.26 -22.67
C ASP A 32 -12.16 6.07 -22.72
N LEU A 33 -11.66 4.89 -23.11
CA LEU A 33 -12.41 3.63 -23.17
C LEU A 33 -12.75 3.04 -21.79
N GLY A 34 -12.15 3.53 -20.70
CA GLY A 34 -12.42 3.05 -19.35
C GLY A 34 -11.81 1.69 -19.00
N ASN A 35 -10.92 1.15 -19.84
CA ASN A 35 -10.38 -0.21 -19.70
C ASN A 35 -8.85 -0.26 -19.46
N HIS A 36 -8.20 0.90 -19.36
CA HIS A 36 -6.78 1.00 -19.09
C HIS A 36 -6.43 2.27 -18.31
N VAL A 37 -5.21 2.30 -17.78
CA VAL A 37 -4.66 3.45 -17.05
C VAL A 37 -3.84 4.33 -17.99
N THR A 38 -3.71 5.62 -17.67
CA THR A 38 -2.83 6.55 -18.40
C THR A 38 -1.42 6.59 -17.77
N SER A 39 -0.49 7.29 -18.44
CA SER A 39 0.87 7.51 -17.92
C SER A 39 0.88 8.15 -16.54
N ASP A 40 -0.03 9.08 -16.26
CA ASP A 40 -0.13 9.76 -14.97
C ASP A 40 -0.32 8.78 -13.81
N MET A 41 -1.13 7.74 -14.03
CA MET A 41 -1.35 6.70 -13.02
C MET A 41 -0.12 5.80 -12.88
N ILE A 42 0.55 5.49 -13.98
CA ILE A 42 1.78 4.69 -13.98
C ILE A 42 2.87 5.43 -13.19
N ASP A 43 3.06 6.72 -13.44
CA ASP A 43 4.05 7.54 -12.74
C ASP A 43 3.77 7.64 -11.24
N TYR A 44 2.49 7.70 -10.86
CA TYR A 44 2.09 7.66 -9.46
C TYR A 44 2.32 6.30 -8.79
N LEU A 45 1.99 5.19 -9.46
CA LEU A 45 2.02 3.85 -8.87
C LEU A 45 3.40 3.19 -8.88
N LYS A 46 4.19 3.42 -9.93
CA LYS A 46 5.48 2.75 -10.15
C LYS A 46 6.44 2.86 -8.95
N PRO A 47 6.66 4.04 -8.32
CA PRO A 47 7.54 4.10 -7.15
C PRO A 47 6.98 3.39 -5.92
N LEU A 48 5.66 3.15 -5.83
CA LEU A 48 5.02 2.52 -4.66
C LEU A 48 5.23 1.01 -4.59
N ILE A 49 5.53 0.38 -5.73
CA ILE A 49 5.79 -1.06 -5.84
C ILE A 49 7.28 -1.37 -6.02
N LEU A 50 8.15 -0.35 -5.99
CA LEU A 50 9.56 -0.53 -6.26
C LEU A 50 10.27 -1.16 -5.07
N GLY A 51 10.97 -2.26 -5.32
CA GLY A 51 11.74 -3.01 -4.33
C GLY A 51 11.29 -4.48 -4.26
N GLU A 52 12.16 -5.32 -3.70
CA GLU A 52 11.86 -6.73 -3.47
C GLU A 52 11.89 -7.00 -1.96
N VAL A 53 10.97 -7.84 -1.50
CA VAL A 53 10.95 -8.30 -0.11
C VAL A 53 11.72 -9.61 -0.03
N ASN A 54 12.76 -9.65 0.80
CA ASN A 54 13.42 -10.90 1.10
C ASN A 54 12.57 -11.71 2.09
N ILE A 55 12.02 -12.83 1.65
CA ILE A 55 11.18 -13.72 2.46
C ILE A 55 12.03 -14.87 2.97
N THR A 56 12.03 -15.10 4.28
CA THR A 56 12.65 -16.30 4.86
C THR A 56 11.70 -17.49 4.71
N TYR A 57 12.22 -18.62 4.21
CA TYR A 57 11.47 -19.87 4.07
C TYR A 57 11.96 -20.94 5.06
N SER A 58 11.06 -21.82 5.49
CA SER A 58 11.35 -23.02 6.28
C SER A 58 10.50 -24.16 5.76
N GLU A 59 11.10 -25.30 5.45
CA GLU A 59 10.39 -26.51 4.96
C GLU A 59 9.47 -26.25 3.74
N GLY A 60 9.90 -25.34 2.85
CA GLY A 60 9.13 -24.99 1.64
C GLY A 60 8.02 -23.96 1.85
N LEU A 61 7.83 -23.45 3.08
CA LEU A 61 6.80 -22.46 3.41
C LEU A 61 7.43 -21.13 3.88
N PRO A 62 6.82 -19.96 3.56
CA PRO A 62 7.22 -18.69 4.14
C PRO A 62 7.14 -18.73 5.66
N LYS A 63 8.17 -18.23 6.34
CA LYS A 63 8.19 -18.11 7.80
C LYS A 63 7.38 -16.88 8.22
N TYR A 64 6.15 -17.11 8.67
CA TYR A 64 5.26 -16.05 9.19
C TYR A 64 5.59 -15.68 10.64
N CYS A 65 5.08 -14.52 11.08
CA CYS A 65 5.16 -14.08 12.48
C CYS A 65 4.32 -15.01 13.39
N ASP A 66 4.87 -15.38 14.55
CA ASP A 66 4.14 -16.16 15.53
C ASP A 66 3.07 -15.30 16.22
N ILE A 67 1.82 -15.72 16.06
CA ILE A 67 0.63 -15.07 16.64
C ILE A 67 -0.05 -15.96 17.70
N SER A 68 0.64 -16.97 18.23
CA SER A 68 0.08 -17.91 19.22
C SER A 68 -0.51 -17.21 20.46
N HIS A 69 0.07 -16.07 20.87
CA HIS A 69 -0.42 -15.24 21.98
C HIS A 69 -1.84 -14.68 21.78
N LEU A 70 -2.36 -14.66 20.55
CA LEU A 70 -3.74 -14.22 20.26
C LEU A 70 -4.79 -15.31 20.57
N TYR A 71 -4.36 -16.56 20.81
CA TYR A 71 -5.25 -17.71 21.00
C TYR A 71 -5.32 -18.22 22.44
N THR A 72 -4.55 -17.63 23.36
CA THR A 72 -4.41 -18.07 24.76
C THR A 72 -5.73 -18.09 25.55
N ASN A 73 -6.78 -17.40 25.09
CA ASN A 73 -8.09 -17.32 25.76
C ASN A 73 -9.26 -17.97 24.98
N ARG A 74 -9.00 -18.79 23.94
CA ARG A 74 -10.07 -19.44 23.15
C ARG A 74 -10.57 -20.79 23.71
N VAL A 75 -10.28 -21.10 24.98
CA VAL A 75 -10.89 -22.25 25.66
C VAL A 75 -11.99 -21.75 26.60
N LYS A 76 -13.24 -21.90 26.16
CA LYS A 76 -14.38 -22.14 27.05
C LYS A 76 -14.90 -23.53 26.75
#